data_AF-A0A3B5ABH0-F1
#
_entry.id   AF-A0A3B5ABH0-F1
#
_cell.length_a   1.000
_cell.length_b   1.000
_cell.length_c   1.000
_cell.angle_alpha   90.00
_cell.angle_beta   90.00
_cell.angle_gamma   90.00
#
_symmetry.space_group_name_H-M   'P 1'
#
loop_
_entity.id
_entity.type
_entity.pdbx_description
1 polymer ?
#
loop_
_entity_poly.entity_id
_entity_poly.type
_entity_poly.pdbx_seq_one_letter_code
_entity_poly.pdbx_strand_id
1 'polypeptide(L)'
;MDWSTTGEECYRGLGSVTNHLLRLELNADREAQLEAALGVFYAPPAPLSDTVILEYREPISKYARRFFHHLLRHQRFEKAFLLAVDLEDRDLFMVSQKKTS
;
A
#
# COMPACT_ATOMS: atom_id res chain seq x y z
N MET A 1 14.44 -2.10 -4.06
CA MET A 1 14.04 -0.77 -4.55
C MET A 1 14.34 0.21 -3.43
N ASP A 2 15.09 1.26 -3.71
CA ASP A 2 15.43 2.30 -2.72
C ASP A 2 14.58 3.54 -3.02
N TRP A 3 13.55 3.76 -2.20
CA TRP A 3 12.68 4.92 -2.36
C TRP A 3 13.38 6.25 -2.06
N SER A 4 14.56 6.23 -1.43
CA SER A 4 15.31 7.44 -1.08
C SER A 4 15.99 8.11 -2.27
N THR A 5 16.30 7.35 -3.33
CA THR A 5 16.99 7.85 -4.53
C THR A 5 16.12 7.82 -5.78
N THR A 6 15.15 6.91 -5.86
CA THR A 6 14.26 6.72 -7.03
C THR A 6 12.77 6.67 -6.63
N GLY A 7 12.35 7.48 -5.64
CA GLY A 7 10.98 7.48 -5.13
C GLY A 7 9.92 7.70 -6.22
N GLU A 8 10.17 8.62 -7.16
CA GLU A 8 9.26 8.90 -8.26
C GLU A 8 9.12 7.71 -9.23
N GLU A 9 10.23 7.04 -9.58
CA GLU A 9 10.20 5.87 -10.46
C GLU A 9 9.54 4.66 -9.78
N CYS A 10 9.82 4.46 -8.49
CA CYS A 10 9.15 3.44 -7.68
C CYS A 10 7.64 3.69 -7.61
N TYR A 11 7.23 4.94 -7.38
CA TYR A 11 5.82 5.32 -7.38
C TYR A 11 5.17 5.14 -8.76
N ARG A 12 5.83 5.54 -9.84
CA ARG A 12 5.30 5.38 -11.21
C ARG A 12 5.18 3.91 -11.59
N GLY A 13 6.17 3.08 -11.24
CA GLY A 13 6.14 1.63 -11.45
C GLY A 13 5.01 0.96 -10.67
N LEU A 14 4.93 1.22 -9.36
CA LEU A 14 3.88 0.71 -8.48
C LEU A 14 2.49 1.16 -8.96
N GLY A 15 2.34 2.44 -9.27
CA GLY A 15 1.10 3.03 -9.76
C GLY A 15 0.67 2.45 -11.11
N SER A 16 1.61 2.19 -12.02
CA SER A 16 1.32 1.56 -13.31
C SER A 16 0.81 0.13 -13.13
N VAL A 17 1.52 -0.68 -12.33
CA VAL A 17 1.16 -2.08 -12.05
C VAL A 17 -0.19 -2.17 -11.32
N THR A 18 -0.34 -1.44 -10.21
CA THR A 18 -1.59 -1.46 -9.43
C THR A 18 -2.77 -0.96 -10.24
N ASN A 19 -2.64 0.12 -11.02
CA ASN A 19 -3.73 0.57 -11.88
C ASN A 19 -4.09 -0.43 -12.96
N HIS A 20 -3.11 -1.10 -13.57
CA HIS A 20 -3.37 -2.13 -14.57
C HIS A 20 -4.13 -3.31 -13.96
N LEU A 21 -3.67 -3.82 -12.82
CA LEU A 21 -4.29 -4.97 -12.14
C LEU A 21 -5.70 -4.66 -11.62
N LEU A 22 -5.92 -3.46 -11.08
CA LEU A 22 -7.25 -3.02 -10.61
C LEU A 22 -8.29 -2.86 -11.74
N ARG A 23 -7.86 -2.80 -13.02
CA ARG A 23 -8.77 -2.80 -14.17
C ARG A 23 -9.19 -4.21 -14.59
N LEU A 24 -8.48 -5.23 -14.13
CA LEU A 24 -8.77 -6.63 -14.43
C LEU A 24 -9.66 -7.23 -13.34
N GLU A 25 -10.33 -8.33 -13.68
CA GLU A 25 -11.09 -9.11 -12.71
C GLU A 25 -10.17 -9.68 -11.63
N LEU A 26 -10.58 -9.70 -10.37
CA LEU A 26 -9.73 -10.21 -9.31
C LEU A 26 -9.60 -11.74 -9.41
N ASN A 27 -8.37 -12.24 -9.37
CA ASN A 27 -8.05 -13.66 -9.23
C ASN A 27 -6.90 -13.83 -8.23
N ALA A 28 -6.60 -15.06 -7.82
CA ALA A 28 -5.59 -15.32 -6.79
C ALA A 28 -4.20 -14.73 -7.14
N ASP A 29 -3.78 -14.82 -8.41
CA ASP A 29 -2.48 -14.29 -8.85
C ASP A 29 -2.46 -12.74 -8.81
N ARG A 30 -3.54 -12.10 -9.24
CA ARG A 30 -3.68 -10.64 -9.25
C ARG A 30 -3.78 -10.08 -7.83
N GLU A 31 -4.43 -10.80 -6.92
CA GLU A 31 -4.40 -10.49 -5.49
C GLU A 31 -2.96 -10.49 -4.97
N ALA A 32 -2.22 -11.59 -5.20
CA ALA A 32 -0.84 -11.71 -4.74
C ALA A 32 0.05 -10.62 -5.34
N GLN A 33 -0.15 -10.25 -6.61
CA GLN A 33 0.59 -9.16 -7.25
C GLN A 33 0.25 -7.78 -6.68
N LEU A 34 -1.03 -7.49 -6.40
CA LEU A 34 -1.46 -6.24 -5.77
C LEU A 34 -0.93 -6.12 -4.35
N GLU A 35 -0.99 -7.22 -3.59
CA GLU A 35 -0.49 -7.34 -2.23
C GLU A 35 1.04 -7.15 -2.20
N ALA A 36 1.77 -7.82 -3.09
CA ALA A 36 3.22 -7.63 -3.22
C ALA A 36 3.58 -6.19 -3.63
N ALA A 37 2.85 -5.59 -4.56
CA ALA A 37 3.10 -4.22 -5.00
C ALA A 37 2.90 -3.21 -3.86
N LEU A 38 1.78 -3.30 -3.13
CA LEU A 38 1.52 -2.45 -1.96
C LEU A 38 2.49 -2.75 -0.82
N GLY A 39 2.89 -4.01 -0.66
CA GLY A 39 3.88 -4.46 0.33
C GLY A 39 5.25 -3.79 0.17
N VAL A 40 5.65 -3.38 -1.03
CA VAL A 40 6.90 -2.61 -1.25
C VAL A 40 6.91 -1.27 -0.52
N PHE A 41 5.74 -0.67 -0.26
CA PHE A 41 5.62 0.58 0.50
C PHE A 41 5.19 0.34 1.96
N TYR A 42 4.27 -0.60 2.19
CA TYR A 42 3.80 -0.88 3.53
C TYR A 42 4.82 -1.74 4.30
N ALA A 43 5.25 -2.89 3.82
CA ALA A 43 6.22 -3.74 4.51
C ALA A 43 7.60 -3.75 3.81
N PRO A 44 8.30 -2.60 3.66
CA PRO A 44 9.59 -2.58 3.01
C PRO A 44 10.64 -3.28 3.90
N PRO A 45 11.59 -4.01 3.30
CA PRO A 45 12.65 -4.71 4.05
C PRO A 45 13.59 -3.76 4.80
N ALA A 46 13.61 -2.47 4.44
CA ALA A 46 14.27 -1.40 5.18
C ALA A 46 13.25 -0.25 5.42
N PRO A 47 13.28 0.43 6.58
CA PRO A 47 12.40 1.55 6.85
C PRO A 47 12.53 2.64 5.76
N LEU A 48 11.39 3.14 5.28
CA LEU A 48 11.37 4.30 4.40
C LEU A 48 11.68 5.56 5.21
N SER A 49 12.25 6.57 4.56
CA SER A 49 12.42 7.88 5.19
C SER A 49 11.07 8.56 5.41
N ASP A 50 10.96 9.37 6.47
CA ASP A 50 9.74 10.12 6.78
C ASP A 50 9.28 11.01 5.62
N THR A 51 10.23 11.55 4.84
CA THR A 51 9.97 12.35 3.65
C THR A 51 9.23 11.54 2.59
N VAL A 52 9.70 10.33 2.28
CA VAL A 52 9.05 9.42 1.31
C VAL A 52 7.68 9.01 1.80
N ILE A 53 7.55 8.69 3.10
CA ILE A 53 6.26 8.32 3.66
C ILE A 53 5.29 9.51 3.52
N LEU A 54 5.67 10.70 3.95
CA LEU A 54 4.80 11.88 3.87
C LEU A 54 4.35 12.20 2.44
N GLU A 55 5.25 12.06 1.46
CA GLU A 55 5.00 12.38 0.06
C GLU A 55 4.11 11.33 -0.64
N TYR A 56 4.37 10.04 -0.41
CA TYR A 56 3.74 8.96 -1.17
C TYR A 56 2.61 8.23 -0.43
N ARG A 57 2.46 8.44 0.88
CA ARG A 57 1.44 7.76 1.69
C ARG A 57 0.03 8.02 1.20
N GLU A 58 -0.35 9.28 1.00
CA GLU A 58 -1.71 9.61 0.58
C GLU A 58 -2.06 9.03 -0.81
N PRO A 59 -1.22 9.19 -1.86
CA PRO A 59 -1.51 8.57 -3.14
C PRO A 59 -1.49 7.03 -3.09
N ILE A 60 -0.64 6.41 -2.26
CA ILE A 60 -0.59 4.95 -2.12
C ILE A 60 -1.81 4.40 -1.38
N SER A 61 -2.26 5.09 -0.33
CA SER A 61 -3.49 4.75 0.39
C SER A 61 -4.72 4.77 -0.52
N LYS A 62 -4.75 5.60 -1.58
CA LYS A 62 -5.83 5.56 -2.58
C LYS A 62 -5.85 4.22 -3.35
N TYR A 63 -4.70 3.66 -3.69
CA TYR A 63 -4.62 2.34 -4.34
C TYR A 63 -5.03 1.22 -3.40
N ALA A 64 -4.61 1.27 -2.14
CA ALA A 64 -4.99 0.28 -1.15
C ALA A 64 -6.50 0.28 -0.86
N ARG A 65 -7.14 1.46 -0.75
CA ARG A 65 -8.61 1.57 -0.64
C ARG A 65 -9.33 0.99 -1.85
N ARG A 66 -8.83 1.24 -3.06
CA ARG A 66 -9.40 0.64 -4.28
C ARG A 66 -9.28 -0.88 -4.26
N PHE A 67 -8.13 -1.41 -3.83
CA PHE A 67 -7.94 -2.85 -3.68
C PHE A 67 -8.88 -3.45 -2.63
N PHE A 68 -9.05 -2.78 -1.48
CA PHE A 68 -10.02 -3.17 -0.45
C PHE A 68 -11.44 -3.30 -1.02
N HIS A 69 -11.92 -2.29 -1.75
CA HIS A 69 -13.24 -2.38 -2.39
C HIS A 69 -13.34 -3.52 -3.42
N HIS A 70 -12.24 -3.80 -4.13
CA HIS A 70 -12.16 -4.94 -5.05
C HIS A 70 -12.30 -6.26 -4.31
N LEU A 71 -11.61 -6.44 -3.18
CA LEU A 71 -11.71 -7.62 -2.33
C LEU A 71 -13.14 -7.81 -1.80
N LEU A 72 -13.79 -6.74 -1.35
CA LEU A 72 -15.19 -6.79 -0.91
C LEU A 72 -16.14 -7.25 -2.02
N ARG A 73 -15.96 -6.75 -3.24
CA ARG A 73 -16.79 -7.15 -4.39
C ARG A 73 -16.65 -8.63 -4.73
N HIS A 74 -15.47 -9.20 -4.51
CA HIS A 74 -15.17 -10.62 -4.74
C HIS A 74 -15.39 -11.50 -3.49
N GLN A 75 -16.02 -10.99 -2.44
CA GLN A 75 -16.29 -11.71 -1.18
C GLN A 75 -15.02 -12.23 -0.48
N ARG A 76 -13.87 -11.59 -0.70
CA ARG A 76 -12.59 -11.91 -0.08
C ARG A 76 -12.44 -11.18 1.26
N PHE A 77 -13.39 -11.43 2.16
CA PHE A 77 -13.54 -10.67 3.40
C PHE A 77 -12.34 -10.79 4.34
N GLU A 78 -11.73 -11.97 4.46
CA GLU A 78 -10.55 -12.19 5.30
C GLU A 78 -9.38 -11.29 4.86
N LYS A 79 -9.07 -11.28 3.56
CA LYS A 79 -8.04 -10.40 3.02
C LYS A 79 -8.41 -8.93 3.11
N ALA A 80 -9.68 -8.58 2.87
CA ALA A 80 -10.15 -7.20 3.01
C ALA A 80 -9.98 -6.72 4.45
N PHE A 81 -10.27 -7.57 5.43
CA PHE A 81 -10.11 -7.26 6.84
C PHE A 81 -8.64 -7.07 7.22
N LEU A 82 -7.75 -7.99 6.82
CA LEU A 82 -6.31 -7.85 7.05
C LEU A 82 -5.76 -6.54 6.45
N LEU A 83 -6.15 -6.23 5.20
CA LEU A 83 -5.76 -4.99 4.54
C LEU A 83 -6.31 -3.76 5.26
N ALA A 84 -7.55 -3.81 5.78
CA ALA A 84 -8.13 -2.71 6.55
C ALA A 84 -7.38 -2.48 7.86
N VAL A 85 -6.99 -3.54 8.56
CA VAL A 85 -6.14 -3.45 9.75
C VAL A 85 -4.81 -2.80 9.39
N ASP A 86 -4.13 -3.25 8.34
CA ASP A 86 -2.84 -2.67 7.90
C ASP A 86 -2.95 -1.19 7.50
N LEU A 87 -4.11 -0.79 6.96
CA LEU A 87 -4.41 0.59 6.57
C LEU A 87 -4.73 1.48 7.78
N GLU A 88 -5.57 1.01 8.71
CA GLU A 88 -5.95 1.75 9.92
C GLU A 88 -4.80 1.83 10.93
N ASP A 89 -3.98 0.78 11.05
CA ASP A 89 -2.83 0.74 11.96
C ASP A 89 -1.78 1.81 11.57
N ARG A 90 -1.68 2.13 10.28
CA ARG A 90 -0.73 3.15 9.78
C ARG A 90 -1.28 4.57 9.70
N ASP A 91 -2.58 4.79 9.85
CA ASP A 91 -3.14 6.13 10.09
C ASP A 91 -2.93 6.56 11.56
N LEU A 92 -2.68 5.64 12.48
CA LEU A 92 -2.53 5.93 13.92
C LEU A 92 -1.10 5.71 14.49
N PHE A 93 -0.28 4.78 13.98
CA PHE A 93 1.03 4.51 14.61
C PHE A 93 2.12 5.57 14.38
N MET A 94 1.97 6.47 13.39
CA MET A 94 2.91 7.60 13.20
C MET A 94 2.60 8.82 14.08
N VAL A 95 1.55 8.80 14.90
CA VAL A 95 1.27 9.89 15.85
C VAL A 95 1.79 9.57 17.27
N SER A 96 2.27 8.35 17.52
CA SER A 96 2.64 7.90 18.87
C SER A 96 4.14 7.90 19.20
N GLN A 97 5.03 8.30 18.27
CA GLN A 97 6.47 8.42 18.56
C GLN A 97 6.97 9.86 18.69
N LYS A 98 6.07 10.84 18.89
CA LYS A 98 6.43 12.23 19.20
C LYS A 98 5.85 12.70 20.53
N LYS A 99 6.14 11.98 21.61
CA LYS A 99 6.08 12.53 22.98
C LYS A 99 7.10 11.82 23.87
N THR A 100 8.38 12.17 23.72
CA THR A 100 9.37 12.19 24.82
C THR A 100 10.66 12.82 24.31
N SER A 101 10.76 14.14 24.42
CA SER A 101 11.86 14.79 25.15
C SER A 101 11.58 16.28 25.34
#